data_AF-A0A8D8BUW8-F1
#
_entry.id   AF-A0A8D8BUW8-F1
#
_cell.length_a   1.000
_cell.length_b   1.000
_cell.length_c   1.000
_cell.angle_alpha   90.00
_cell.angle_beta   90.00
_cell.angle_gamma   90.00
#
_symmetry.space_group_name_H-M   'P 1'
#
loop_
_entity.id
_entity.type
_entity.pdbx_description
1 polymer ?
#
loop_
_entity_poly.entity_id
_entity_poly.type
_entity_poly.pdbx_seq_one_letter_code
_entity_poly.pdbx_strand_id
1 'polypeptide(L)'
;ILTAAFHFNILPKFLNTFHEECEKLVQRLNKDVEQGKTTSLQQLAARFTLNTICEAAMGVKLDSHTMADEYRAKIKVLVEYLVQRVMNPWLYENFVYKVLGLEARMNKVLKPIHAFTDGIIKQRRKLFHATVKNLEDFSEENIYFNT
;
A
#
# COMPACT_ATOMS: atom_id res chain seq x y z
N ILE A 1 -1.32 -6.60 19.00
CA ILE A 1 -2.02 -7.07 17.77
C ILE A 1 -1.07 -7.02 16.56
N LEU A 2 -0.44 -5.88 16.24
CA LEU A 2 0.47 -5.77 15.08
C LEU A 2 1.80 -6.54 15.23
N THR A 3 2.35 -6.66 16.44
CA THR A 3 3.63 -7.36 16.68
C THR A 3 3.66 -8.79 16.14
N ALA A 4 2.53 -9.50 16.21
CA ALA A 4 2.41 -10.85 15.67
C ALA A 4 2.58 -10.90 14.14
N ALA A 5 2.18 -9.84 13.42
CA ALA A 5 2.30 -9.76 11.95
C ALA A 5 3.74 -9.52 11.47
N PHE A 6 4.64 -9.05 12.35
CA PHE A 6 6.06 -8.81 12.08
C PHE A 6 6.96 -9.75 12.88
N HIS A 7 6.41 -10.86 13.38
CA HIS A 7 7.19 -11.89 14.06
C HIS A 7 8.21 -12.50 13.09
N PHE A 8 9.38 -12.91 13.60
CA PHE A 8 10.50 -13.39 12.77
C PHE A 8 10.13 -14.58 11.86
N ASN A 9 9.15 -15.39 12.24
CA ASN A 9 8.63 -16.49 11.42
C ASN A 9 7.89 -16.03 10.14
N ILE A 10 7.44 -14.78 10.09
CA ILE A 10 6.71 -14.22 8.95
C ILE A 10 7.64 -13.47 8.00
N LEU A 11 8.70 -12.82 8.53
CA LEU A 11 9.63 -12.02 7.74
C LEU A 11 10.23 -12.74 6.51
N PRO A 12 10.57 -14.04 6.56
CA PRO A 12 11.04 -14.76 5.38
C PRO A 12 10.05 -14.73 4.21
N LYS A 13 8.74 -14.65 4.48
CA LYS A 13 7.71 -14.56 3.44
C LYS A 13 7.78 -13.23 2.68
N PHE A 14 8.27 -12.16 3.32
CA PHE A 14 8.42 -10.86 2.68
C PHE A 14 9.66 -10.81 1.76
N LEU A 15 10.67 -11.66 1.97
CA LEU A 15 11.89 -11.68 1.15
C LEU A 15 11.59 -11.87 -0.34
N ASN A 16 10.59 -12.70 -0.68
CA ASN A 16 10.18 -12.88 -2.07
C ASN A 16 9.69 -11.57 -2.69
N THR A 17 8.82 -10.84 -1.99
CA THR A 17 8.35 -9.51 -2.42
C THR A 17 9.50 -8.50 -2.51
N PHE A 18 10.42 -8.49 -1.54
CA PHE A 18 11.60 -7.61 -1.61
C PHE A 18 12.46 -7.92 -2.83
N HIS A 19 12.69 -9.19 -3.12
CA HIS A 19 13.48 -9.62 -4.27
C HIS A 19 12.81 -9.16 -5.58
N GLU A 20 11.52 -9.44 -5.77
CA GLU A 20 10.77 -9.02 -6.96
C GLU A 20 10.82 -7.49 -7.17
N GLU A 21 10.60 -6.70 -6.11
CA GLU A 21 10.65 -5.24 -6.22
C GLU A 21 12.08 -4.71 -6.44
N CYS A 22 13.10 -5.38 -5.90
CA CYS A 22 14.52 -5.05 -6.14
C CYS A 22 14.92 -5.31 -7.59
N GLU A 23 14.47 -6.42 -8.20
CA GLU A 23 14.71 -6.68 -9.62
C GLU A 23 14.08 -5.58 -10.49
N LYS A 24 12.83 -5.19 -10.21
CA LYS A 24 12.17 -4.08 -10.92
C LYS A 24 12.92 -2.76 -10.76
N LEU A 25 13.44 -2.49 -9.56
CA LEU A 25 14.25 -1.32 -9.25
C LEU A 25 15.52 -1.27 -10.12
N VAL A 26 16.27 -2.38 -10.16
CA VAL A 26 17.52 -2.50 -10.96
C VAL A 26 17.22 -2.40 -12.46
N GLN A 27 16.19 -3.09 -12.94
CA GLN A 27 15.77 -3.01 -14.34
C GLN A 27 15.44 -1.57 -14.75
N ARG A 28 14.77 -0.81 -13.87
CA ARG A 28 14.43 0.58 -14.14
C ARG A 28 15.67 1.48 -14.19
N LEU A 29 16.63 1.27 -13.28
CA LEU A 29 17.89 2.00 -13.26
C LEU A 29 18.71 1.73 -14.52
N ASN A 30 18.85 0.46 -14.93
CA ASN A 30 19.57 0.09 -16.15
C ASN A 30 18.95 0.77 -17.38
N LYS A 31 17.61 0.76 -17.49
CA LYS A 31 16.91 1.43 -18.58
C LYS A 31 17.15 2.94 -18.59
N ASP A 32 17.11 3.60 -17.44
CA ASP A 32 17.35 5.04 -17.37
C ASP A 32 18.82 5.37 -17.76
N VAL A 33 19.79 4.53 -17.36
CA VAL A 33 21.21 4.65 -17.75
C VAL A 33 21.41 4.48 -19.25
N GLU A 34 20.83 3.44 -19.86
CA GLU A 34 20.89 3.18 -21.31
C GLU A 34 20.31 4.35 -22.12
N GLN A 35 19.32 5.05 -21.58
CA GLN A 35 18.69 6.21 -22.19
C GLN A 35 19.43 7.53 -21.92
N GLY A 36 20.53 7.51 -21.16
CA GLY A 36 21.24 8.71 -20.73
C GLY A 36 20.40 9.63 -19.84
N LYS A 37 19.38 9.09 -19.17
CA LYS A 37 18.42 9.86 -18.39
C LYS A 37 18.86 9.97 -16.94
N THR A 38 18.80 11.18 -16.38
CA THR A 38 19.01 11.39 -14.94
C THR A 38 17.81 10.88 -14.15
N THR A 39 18.03 9.94 -13.22
CA THR A 39 16.99 9.39 -12.35
C THR A 39 16.97 10.07 -10.99
N SER A 40 15.79 10.52 -10.54
CA SER A 40 15.59 10.97 -9.17
C SER A 40 15.52 9.78 -8.23
N LEU A 41 16.56 9.56 -7.43
CA LEU A 41 16.60 8.48 -6.42
C LEU A 41 15.45 8.56 -5.42
N GLN A 42 15.03 9.78 -5.06
CA GLN A 42 13.92 9.97 -4.13
C GLN A 42 12.60 9.42 -4.68
N GLN A 43 12.28 9.70 -5.95
CA GLN A 43 11.06 9.20 -6.59
C GLN A 43 11.10 7.68 -6.76
N LEU A 44 12.29 7.18 -7.12
CA LEU A 44 12.52 5.75 -7.31
C LEU A 44 12.37 4.98 -5.98
N ALA A 45 13.02 5.45 -4.91
CA ALA A 45 12.91 4.86 -3.58
C ALA A 45 11.48 4.92 -3.05
N ALA A 46 10.78 6.05 -3.19
CA ALA A 46 9.39 6.19 -2.78
C ALA A 46 8.47 5.18 -3.50
N ARG A 47 8.67 4.97 -4.81
CA ARG A 47 7.92 3.97 -5.58
C ARG A 47 8.22 2.55 -5.11
N PHE A 48 9.50 2.21 -4.98
CA PHE A 48 9.95 0.90 -4.50
C PHE A 48 9.36 0.59 -3.12
N THR A 49 9.57 1.47 -2.14
CA THR A 49 9.08 1.25 -0.77
C THR A 49 7.57 1.09 -0.71
N LEU A 50 6.83 1.93 -1.46
CA LEU A 50 5.37 1.87 -1.47
C LEU A 50 4.86 0.58 -2.10
N ASN A 51 5.49 0.10 -3.19
CA ASN A 51 5.18 -1.19 -3.78
C ASN A 51 5.43 -2.33 -2.79
N THR A 52 6.62 -2.36 -2.19
CA THR A 52 7.01 -3.42 -1.28
C THR A 52 6.08 -3.51 -0.09
N ILE A 53 5.70 -2.39 0.55
CA ILE A 53 4.80 -2.45 1.70
C ILE A 53 3.36 -2.83 1.31
N CYS A 54 2.88 -2.38 0.15
CA CYS A 54 1.54 -2.75 -0.33
C CYS A 54 1.46 -4.24 -0.65
N GLU A 55 2.52 -4.81 -1.20
CA GLU A 55 2.54 -6.23 -1.49
C GLU A 55 2.83 -7.07 -0.23
N ALA A 56 3.87 -6.74 0.54
CA ALA A 56 4.25 -7.52 1.71
C ALA A 56 3.19 -7.47 2.82
N ALA A 57 2.68 -6.27 3.16
CA ALA A 57 1.72 -6.11 4.25
C ALA A 57 0.27 -6.21 3.77
N MET A 58 -0.07 -5.63 2.61
CA MET A 58 -1.44 -5.63 2.12
C MET A 58 -1.75 -6.73 1.10
N GLY A 59 -0.74 -7.46 0.60
CA GLY A 59 -0.86 -8.53 -0.43
C GLY A 59 -1.49 -8.05 -1.72
N VAL A 60 -1.24 -6.81 -2.10
CA VAL A 60 -1.73 -6.22 -3.33
C VAL A 60 -0.54 -5.71 -4.13
N LYS A 61 -0.39 -6.20 -5.36
CA LYS A 61 0.60 -5.71 -6.32
C LYS A 61 0.11 -4.37 -6.89
N LEU A 62 0.80 -3.28 -6.58
CA LEU A 62 0.40 -1.95 -7.08
C LEU A 62 0.50 -1.86 -8.61
N ASP A 63 1.42 -2.59 -9.25
CA ASP A 63 1.62 -2.52 -10.70
C ASP A 63 0.45 -3.09 -11.53
N SER A 64 -0.47 -3.86 -10.92
CA SER A 64 -1.65 -4.41 -11.60
C SER A 64 -2.91 -3.54 -11.46
N HIS A 65 -2.84 -2.41 -10.77
CA HIS A 65 -4.01 -1.56 -10.50
C HIS A 65 -3.95 -0.22 -11.21
N THR A 66 -4.98 0.10 -11.99
CA THR A 66 -5.16 1.41 -12.62
C THR A 66 -5.20 2.57 -11.62
N MET A 67 -5.70 2.31 -10.40
CA MET A 67 -5.77 3.28 -9.30
C MET A 67 -4.43 3.48 -8.55
N ALA A 68 -3.42 2.65 -8.82
CA ALA A 68 -2.16 2.66 -8.06
C ALA A 68 -1.35 3.93 -8.27
N ASP A 69 -1.26 4.44 -9.51
CA ASP A 69 -0.51 5.67 -9.79
C ASP A 69 -1.18 6.89 -9.16
N GLU A 70 -2.52 6.94 -9.15
CA GLU A 70 -3.25 7.97 -8.42
C GLU A 70 -3.00 7.86 -6.91
N TYR A 71 -3.05 6.66 -6.34
CA TYR A 71 -2.74 6.44 -4.93
C TYR A 71 -1.32 6.93 -4.56
N ARG A 72 -0.30 6.56 -5.35
CA ARG A 72 1.09 7.00 -5.16
C ARG A 72 1.21 8.52 -5.19
N ALA A 73 0.58 9.17 -6.18
CA ALA A 73 0.61 10.63 -6.32
C ALA A 73 -0.10 11.34 -5.15
N LYS A 74 -1.25 10.84 -4.72
CA LYS A 74 -2.04 11.44 -3.63
C LYS A 74 -1.37 11.26 -2.28
N ILE A 75 -0.70 10.12 -2.02
CA ILE A 75 0.09 9.93 -0.80
C ILE A 75 1.18 10.97 -0.68
N LYS A 76 1.92 11.25 -1.76
CA LYS A 76 2.98 12.27 -1.72
C LYS A 76 2.42 13.62 -1.27
N VAL A 77 1.31 14.05 -1.87
CA VAL A 77 0.64 15.31 -1.52
C VAL A 77 0.08 15.29 -0.08
N LEU A 78 -0.45 14.16 0.37
CA LEU A 78 -0.91 14.01 1.75
C LEU A 78 0.24 14.17 2.74
N VAL A 79 1.38 13.53 2.48
CA VAL A 79 2.58 13.64 3.32
C VAL A 79 3.06 15.10 3.37
N GLU A 80 3.02 15.85 2.26
CA GLU A 80 3.33 17.28 2.25
C GLU A 80 2.40 18.08 3.18
N TYR A 81 1.08 17.84 3.15
CA TYR A 81 0.14 18.47 4.08
C TYR A 81 0.41 18.09 5.53
N LEU A 82 0.72 16.81 5.80
CA LEU A 82 1.03 16.35 7.15
C LEU A 82 2.31 16.98 7.69
N VAL A 83 3.37 17.02 6.89
CA VAL A 83 4.63 17.67 7.25
C VAL A 83 4.39 19.16 7.50
N GLN A 84 3.64 19.86 6.63
CA GLN A 84 3.31 21.26 6.88
C GLN A 84 2.52 21.44 8.18
N ARG A 85 1.58 20.56 8.49
CA ARG A 85 0.80 20.66 9.73
C ARG A 85 1.68 20.40 10.96
N VAL A 86 2.52 19.37 10.93
CA VAL A 86 3.42 19.00 12.03
C VAL A 86 4.51 20.04 12.28
N MET A 87 5.02 20.68 11.23
CA MET A 87 6.11 21.66 11.36
C MET A 87 5.62 23.06 11.76
N ASN A 88 4.30 23.32 11.77
CA ASN A 88 3.73 24.63 12.10
C ASN A 88 2.78 24.51 13.31
N PRO A 89 3.24 24.80 14.54
CA PRO A 89 2.45 24.61 15.77
C PRO A 89 1.08 25.30 15.77
N TRP A 90 0.93 26.46 15.11
CA TRP A 90 -0.37 27.14 15.02
C TRP A 90 -1.41 26.41 14.16
N LEU A 91 -1.00 25.45 13.31
CA LEU A 91 -1.89 24.59 12.53
C LEU A 91 -2.34 23.34 13.31
N TYR A 92 -1.90 23.17 14.55
CA TYR A 92 -2.34 22.05 15.39
C TYR A 92 -3.82 22.21 15.74
N GLU A 93 -4.22 23.44 16.06
CA GLU A 93 -5.60 23.78 16.36
C GLU A 93 -6.52 23.55 15.16
N ASN A 94 -7.46 22.63 15.33
CA ASN A 94 -8.39 22.20 14.27
C ASN A 94 -9.24 23.37 13.76
N PHE A 95 -9.59 24.33 14.63
CA PHE A 95 -10.37 25.50 14.23
C PHE A 95 -9.60 26.36 13.22
N VAL A 96 -8.34 26.67 13.49
CA VAL A 96 -7.48 27.46 12.58
C VAL A 96 -7.31 26.71 11.25
N TYR A 97 -7.03 25.41 11.31
CA TYR A 97 -6.87 24.56 10.12
C TYR A 97 -8.13 24.50 9.25
N LYS A 98 -9.32 24.51 9.89
CA LYS A 98 -10.63 24.58 9.24
C LYS A 98 -10.91 25.92 8.59
N VAL A 99 -10.73 27.01 9.33
CA VAL A 99 -11.00 28.38 8.85
C VAL A 99 -10.12 28.72 7.65
N LEU A 100 -8.86 28.27 7.64
CA LEU A 100 -7.96 28.43 6.49
C LEU A 100 -8.32 27.55 5.28
N GLY A 101 -9.34 26.70 5.38
CA GLY A 101 -9.78 25.78 4.33
C GLY A 101 -8.80 24.65 4.03
N LEU A 102 -7.77 24.46 4.87
CA LEU A 102 -6.75 23.42 4.68
C LEU A 102 -7.33 22.02 4.91
N GLU A 103 -8.24 21.87 5.86
CA GLU A 103 -8.96 20.62 6.10
C GLU A 103 -9.73 20.17 4.84
N ALA A 104 -10.46 21.10 4.20
CA ALA A 104 -11.21 20.79 2.99
C ALA A 104 -10.29 20.37 1.82
N ARG A 105 -9.11 21.00 1.68
CA ARG A 105 -8.11 20.62 0.67
C ARG A 105 -7.53 19.24 0.94
N MET A 106 -7.14 18.97 2.19
CA MET A 106 -6.62 17.67 2.62
C MET A 106 -7.66 16.56 2.41
N ASN A 107 -8.93 16.81 2.75
CA ASN A 107 -10.02 15.86 2.54
C ASN A 107 -10.22 15.48 1.07
N LYS A 108 -10.02 16.41 0.13
CA LYS A 108 -10.06 16.10 -1.31
C LYS A 108 -8.95 15.13 -1.74
N VAL A 109 -7.75 15.24 -1.13
CA VAL A 109 -6.63 14.32 -1.37
C VAL A 109 -6.85 12.97 -0.68
N LEU A 110 -7.51 12.98 0.48
CA LEU A 110 -7.82 11.78 1.26
C LEU A 110 -8.83 10.85 0.57
N LYS A 111 -9.81 11.41 -0.16
CA LYS A 111 -10.86 10.63 -0.84
C LYS A 111 -10.33 9.48 -1.71
N PRO A 112 -9.44 9.70 -2.70
CA PRO A 112 -8.90 8.61 -3.52
C PRO A 112 -8.04 7.63 -2.71
N ILE A 113 -7.32 8.12 -1.69
CA ILE A 113 -6.52 7.25 -0.80
C ILE A 113 -7.43 6.28 -0.06
N HIS A 114 -8.53 6.77 0.53
CA HIS A 114 -9.50 5.94 1.21
C HIS A 114 -10.23 5.00 0.25
N ALA A 115 -10.63 5.47 -0.92
CA ALA A 115 -11.27 4.62 -1.93
C ALA A 115 -10.36 3.43 -2.30
N PHE A 116 -9.06 3.66 -2.46
CA PHE A 116 -8.08 2.62 -2.71
C PHE A 116 -7.96 1.64 -1.53
N THR A 117 -7.75 2.13 -0.31
CA THR A 117 -7.60 1.26 0.88
C THR A 117 -8.86 0.47 1.19
N ASP A 118 -10.04 1.08 1.04
CA ASP A 118 -11.33 0.42 1.23
C ASP A 118 -11.56 -0.68 0.19
N GLY A 119 -11.11 -0.45 -1.04
CA GLY A 119 -11.09 -1.45 -2.11
C GLY A 119 -10.27 -2.68 -1.72
N ILE A 120 -9.05 -2.47 -1.23
CA ILE A 120 -8.18 -3.54 -0.75
C ILE A 120 -8.81 -4.31 0.41
N ILE A 121 -9.36 -3.60 1.40
CA ILE A 121 -10.01 -4.23 2.56
C ILE A 121 -11.18 -5.11 2.11
N LYS A 122 -12.02 -4.60 1.20
CA LYS A 122 -13.14 -5.37 0.63
C LYS A 122 -12.65 -6.60 -0.13
N GLN A 123 -11.62 -6.46 -0.95
CA GLN A 123 -11.03 -7.57 -1.70
C GLN A 123 -10.49 -8.66 -0.75
N ARG A 124 -9.73 -8.27 0.28
CA ARG A 124 -9.17 -9.20 1.26
C ARG A 124 -10.23 -9.93 2.06
N ARG A 125 -11.30 -9.23 2.47
CA ARG A 125 -12.46 -9.85 3.13
C ARG A 125 -13.12 -10.90 2.22
N LYS A 126 -13.34 -10.59 0.95
CA LYS A 126 -13.91 -11.53 -0.02
C LYS A 126 -13.04 -12.79 -0.19
N LEU A 127 -11.72 -12.60 -0.36
CA LEU A 127 -10.78 -13.72 -0.48
C LEU A 127 -10.79 -14.59 0.77
N PHE A 128 -10.78 -13.98 1.95
CA PHE A 128 -10.86 -14.71 3.22
C PHE A 128 -12.12 -15.56 3.32
N HIS A 129 -13.30 -14.99 3.03
CA HIS A 129 -14.56 -15.74 3.05
C HIS A 129 -14.60 -16.87 2.02
N ALA A 130 -14.03 -16.67 0.82
CA ALA A 130 -13.94 -17.72 -0.18
C ALA A 130 -13.01 -18.87 0.25
N THR A 131 -11.87 -18.55 0.87
CA THR A 131 -10.95 -19.57 1.40
C THR A 131 -11.59 -20.36 2.54
N VAL A 132 -12.30 -19.70 3.46
CA VAL A 132 -13.02 -20.38 4.55
C VAL A 132 -14.10 -21.29 4.01
N LYS A 133 -14.92 -20.83 3.07
CA LYS A 133 -15.97 -21.64 2.45
C LYS A 133 -15.40 -22.90 1.77
N ASN A 134 -14.32 -22.76 0.99
CA ASN A 134 -13.69 -23.91 0.36
C ASN A 134 -13.21 -24.94 1.40
N LEU A 135 -12.69 -24.51 2.55
CA LEU A 135 -12.25 -25.41 3.61
C LEU A 135 -13.43 -26.17 4.24
N GLU A 136 -14.58 -25.52 4.39
CA GLU A 136 -15.82 -26.16 4.85
C GLU A 136 -16.29 -27.21 3.83
N ASP A 137 -16.36 -26.85 2.54
CA ASP A 137 -16.74 -27.77 1.45
C ASP A 137 -15.78 -28.98 1.35
N PHE A 138 -14.46 -28.77 1.47
CA PHE A 138 -13.46 -29.86 1.51
C PHE A 138 -13.62 -30.76 2.76
N SER A 139 -14.02 -30.19 3.90
CA SER A 139 -14.23 -30.97 5.11
C SER A 139 -15.49 -31.83 5.02
N GLU A 140 -16.56 -31.29 4.43
CA GLU A 140 -17.80 -32.02 4.19
C GLU A 140 -17.57 -33.17 3.19
N GLU A 141 -16.93 -32.93 2.04
CA GLU A 141 -16.62 -33.98 1.07
C GLU A 141 -15.79 -35.13 1.69
N ASN A 142 -14.77 -34.82 2.49
CA ASN A 142 -13.95 -35.85 3.14
C ASN A 142 -14.71 -36.66 4.20
N ILE A 143 -15.77 -36.12 4.81
CA ILE A 143 -16.65 -36.87 5.72
C ILE A 143 -17.49 -37.88 4.94
N TYR A 144 -17.95 -37.52 3.73
CA TYR A 144 -18.75 -38.40 2.89
C TYR A 144 -17.95 -39.51 2.17
N PHE A 145 -16.64 -39.31 1.92
CA PHE A 145 -15.79 -40.32 1.27
C PHE A 145 -15.11 -41.32 2.22
N ASN A 146 -15.14 -41.08 3.54
CA ASN A 146 -14.50 -41.95 4.57
C ASN A 146 -15.46 -42.92 5.28
N THR A 147 -16.64 -43.21 4.72
CA THR A 147 -17.57 -44.27 5.19
C THR A 147 -17.71 -45.35 4.12
#